data_AF-A0A353BFI2-F1
#
_entry.id   AF-A0A353BFI2-F1
#
_cell.length_a   1.000
_cell.length_b   1.000
_cell.length_c   1.000
_cell.angle_alpha   90.00
_cell.angle_beta   90.00
_cell.angle_gamma   90.00
#
_symmetry.space_group_name_H-M   'P 1'
#
loop_
_entity.id
_entity.type
_entity.pdbx_description
1 polymer ?
#
loop_
_entity_poly.entity_id
_entity_poly.type
_entity_poly.pdbx_seq_one_letter_code
_entity_poly.pdbx_strand_id
1 'polypeptide(L)'
;MHEAILCDFFTGDADAETLANDLRGAIISDGLVACHPIVNMDREFAVTASHLAALCDAILKNTISPDDLRAIGFCLIASEAFEWDADTTDGERVAEVCNHWSSPEVHFPLTLENVQKWKLYLETGVDVLR
;
A
#
# COMPACT_ATOMS: atom_id res chain seq x y z
N MET A 1 6.70 3.33 10.04
CA MET A 1 5.42 2.58 10.05
C MET A 1 5.64 1.21 10.65
N HIS A 2 4.59 0.65 11.25
CA HIS A 2 4.60 -0.68 11.86
C HIS A 2 3.80 -1.66 10.98
N GLU A 3 4.40 -2.78 10.62
CA GLU A 3 3.72 -3.82 9.81
C GLU A 3 2.46 -4.34 10.50
N ALA A 4 2.52 -4.49 11.82
CA ALA A 4 1.37 -4.94 12.61
C ALA A 4 0.15 -4.03 12.44
N ILE A 5 0.33 -2.70 12.39
CA ILE A 5 -0.79 -1.75 12.24
C ILE A 5 -1.39 -1.83 10.83
N LEU A 6 -0.55 -2.02 9.80
CA LEU A 6 -1.04 -2.23 8.44
C LEU A 6 -1.81 -3.56 8.31
N CYS A 7 -1.30 -4.62 8.94
CA CYS A 7 -1.99 -5.89 9.02
C CYS A 7 -3.33 -5.77 9.77
N ASP A 8 -3.36 -5.07 10.91
CA ASP A 8 -4.56 -4.86 11.71
C ASP A 8 -5.59 -4.02 10.92
N PHE A 9 -5.15 -3.09 10.08
CA PHE A 9 -6.04 -2.40 9.14
C PHE A 9 -6.65 -3.36 8.12
N PHE A 10 -5.86 -4.26 7.54
CA PHE A 10 -6.35 -5.26 6.59
C PHE A 10 -7.35 -6.24 7.21
N THR A 11 -7.19 -6.59 8.49
CA THR A 11 -8.11 -7.48 9.22
C THR A 11 -9.30 -6.74 9.84
N GLY A 12 -9.30 -5.41 9.83
CA GLY A 12 -10.34 -4.58 10.43
C GLY A 12 -10.20 -4.38 11.95
N ASP A 13 -9.07 -4.78 12.53
CA ASP A 13 -8.72 -4.57 13.94
C ASP A 13 -8.21 -3.15 14.21
N ALA A 14 -7.75 -2.44 13.18
CA ALA A 14 -7.42 -1.02 13.21
C ALA A 14 -8.22 -0.24 12.14
N ASP A 15 -8.58 1.00 12.45
CA ASP A 15 -9.25 1.88 11.48
C ASP A 15 -8.25 2.69 10.64
N ALA A 16 -8.77 3.37 9.61
CA ALA A 16 -7.96 4.19 8.71
C ALA A 16 -7.28 5.37 9.43
N GLU A 17 -7.87 5.92 10.49
CA GLU A 17 -7.25 7.00 11.27
C GLU A 17 -6.04 6.50 12.06
N THR A 18 -6.14 5.31 12.64
CA THR A 18 -5.04 4.63 13.34
C THR A 18 -3.87 4.39 12.39
N LEU A 19 -4.15 3.84 11.21
CA LEU A 19 -3.13 3.65 10.17
C LEU A 19 -2.54 4.98 9.69
N ALA A 20 -3.36 6.00 9.44
CA ALA A 20 -2.89 7.33 9.04
C ALA A 20 -1.94 7.95 10.08
N ASN A 21 -2.23 7.76 11.37
CA ASN A 21 -1.35 8.24 12.44
C ASN A 21 0.00 7.51 12.46
N ASP A 22 0.02 6.20 12.18
CA ASP A 22 1.26 5.42 12.09
C ASP A 22 2.13 5.79 10.87
N LEU A 23 1.49 6.19 9.78
CA LEU A 23 2.17 6.61 8.55
C LEU A 23 2.85 7.98 8.68
N ARG A 24 2.50 8.78 9.69
CA ARG A 24 3.15 10.09 9.93
C ARG A 24 4.63 9.90 10.22
N GLY A 25 5.47 10.37 9.31
CA GLY A 25 6.92 10.21 9.41
C GLY A 25 7.43 8.83 9.00
N ALA A 26 6.61 8.02 8.33
CA ALA A 26 7.04 6.76 7.73
C ALA A 26 8.06 6.94 6.59
N ILE A 27 8.24 8.17 6.10
CA ILE A 27 9.31 8.57 5.20
C ILE A 27 10.09 9.69 5.87
N ILE A 28 11.38 9.48 6.10
CA ILE A 28 12.31 10.46 6.62
C ILE A 28 13.30 10.77 5.50
N SER A 29 13.31 12.00 4.99
CA SER A 29 14.27 12.43 3.96
C SER A 29 15.13 13.56 4.49
N ASP A 30 16.44 13.46 4.27
CA ASP A 30 17.42 14.53 4.55
C ASP A 30 17.82 15.31 3.28
N GLY A 31 17.13 15.06 2.16
CA GLY A 31 17.39 15.69 0.86
C GLY A 31 18.36 14.93 -0.04
N LEU A 32 19.09 13.93 0.48
CA LEU A 32 19.96 13.05 -0.31
C LEU A 32 19.46 11.59 -0.30
N VAL A 33 18.88 11.14 0.82
CA VAL A 33 18.37 9.77 0.98
C VAL A 33 16.99 9.80 1.65
N ALA A 34 16.06 9.01 1.12
CA ALA A 34 14.80 8.70 1.78
C ALA A 34 14.93 7.39 2.58
N CYS A 35 14.68 7.46 3.87
CA CYS A 35 14.62 6.32 4.79
C CYS A 35 13.17 5.96 5.07
N HIS A 36 12.87 4.66 5.03
CA HIS A 36 11.57 4.09 5.34
C HIS A 36 11.70 3.22 6.59
N PRO A 37 11.62 3.79 7.81
CA PRO A 37 11.66 3.00 9.03
C PRO A 37 10.43 2.08 9.10
N ILE A 38 10.68 0.78 8.93
CA ILE A 38 9.69 -0.29 9.08
C ILE A 38 9.95 -0.98 10.42
N VAL A 39 8.91 -1.12 11.22
CA VAL A 39 8.93 -1.94 12.44
C VAL A 39 8.26 -3.26 12.12
N ASN A 40 9.06 -4.32 12.11
CA ASN A 40 8.63 -5.66 11.70
C ASN A 40 7.56 -6.22 12.64
N MET A 41 6.67 -7.04 12.11
CA MET A 41 5.76 -7.90 12.89
C MET A 41 6.29 -9.33 12.96
N ASP A 42 5.88 -10.06 14.02
CA ASP A 42 6.37 -11.43 14.29
C ASP A 42 5.48 -12.52 13.64
N ARG A 43 4.69 -12.18 12.61
CA ARG A 43 3.75 -13.09 11.95
C ARG A 43 3.72 -12.83 10.45
N GLU A 44 3.44 -13.88 9.67
CA GLU A 44 3.17 -13.75 8.24
C GLU A 44 1.70 -13.36 7.98
N PHE A 45 1.46 -12.64 6.90
CA PHE A 45 0.14 -12.23 6.45
C PHE A 45 0.01 -12.28 4.93
N ALA A 46 -1.00 -13.02 4.46
CA ALA A 46 -1.32 -13.11 3.04
C ALA A 46 -2.10 -11.85 2.58
N VAL A 47 -1.45 -11.03 1.77
CA VAL A 47 -2.03 -9.85 1.13
C VAL A 47 -2.80 -10.25 -0.12
N THR A 48 -3.94 -9.62 -0.35
CA THR A 48 -4.81 -9.87 -1.51
C THR A 48 -5.16 -8.56 -2.17
N ALA A 49 -5.70 -8.61 -3.40
CA ALA A 49 -6.11 -7.39 -4.09
C ALA A 49 -7.21 -6.63 -3.32
N SER A 50 -8.08 -7.33 -2.59
CA SER A 50 -9.11 -6.70 -1.75
C SER A 50 -8.52 -5.91 -0.59
N HIS A 51 -7.41 -6.35 0.01
CA HIS A 51 -6.72 -5.60 1.06
C HIS A 51 -6.19 -4.27 0.52
N LEU A 52 -5.59 -4.28 -0.67
CA LEU A 52 -5.12 -3.04 -1.31
C LEU A 52 -6.29 -2.14 -1.74
N ALA A 53 -7.41 -2.70 -2.19
CA ALA A 53 -8.60 -1.92 -2.55
C ALA A 53 -9.19 -1.19 -1.33
N ALA A 54 -9.11 -1.79 -0.14
CA ALA A 54 -9.53 -1.15 1.11
C ALA A 54 -8.66 0.08 1.46
N LEU A 55 -7.35 0.05 1.16
CA LEU A 55 -6.48 1.23 1.27
C LEU A 55 -6.89 2.33 0.30
N CYS A 56 -7.19 1.97 -0.96
CA CYS A 56 -7.70 2.93 -1.93
C CYS A 56 -8.99 3.59 -1.42
N ASP A 57 -9.89 2.83 -0.80
CA ASP A 57 -11.10 3.40 -0.19
C ASP A 57 -10.81 4.39 0.94
N ALA A 58 -9.86 4.09 1.82
CA ALA A 58 -9.45 5.00 2.89
C ALA A 58 -8.88 6.31 2.34
N ILE A 59 -8.14 6.25 1.23
CA ILE A 59 -7.56 7.42 0.56
C ILE A 59 -8.63 8.23 -0.17
N LEU A 60 -9.56 7.57 -0.87
CA LEU A 60 -10.67 8.24 -1.56
C LEU A 60 -11.65 8.90 -0.60
N LYS A 61 -11.71 8.43 0.66
CA LYS A 61 -12.42 9.08 1.78
C LYS A 61 -11.61 10.19 2.44
N ASN A 62 -10.39 10.45 1.96
CA ASN A 62 -9.48 11.48 2.47
C ASN A 62 -9.05 11.26 3.94
N THR A 63 -9.03 10.01 4.40
CA THR A 63 -8.53 9.63 5.74
C THR A 63 -7.03 9.39 5.73
N ILE A 64 -6.52 8.81 4.64
CA ILE A 64 -5.09 8.57 4.38
C ILE A 64 -4.66 9.43 3.18
N SER A 65 -3.45 10.00 3.21
CA SER A 65 -2.96 10.78 2.07
C SER A 65 -2.57 9.86 0.91
N PRO A 66 -2.82 10.24 -0.36
CA PRO A 66 -2.27 9.51 -1.50
C PRO A 66 -0.75 9.32 -1.42
N ASP A 67 -0.02 10.30 -0.88
CA ASP A 67 1.45 10.22 -0.73
C ASP A 67 1.90 9.11 0.22
N ASP A 68 1.04 8.70 1.17
CA ASP A 68 1.36 7.63 2.11
C ASP A 68 1.42 6.25 1.42
N LEU A 69 0.83 6.11 0.22
CA LEU A 69 0.94 4.89 -0.58
C LEU A 69 2.38 4.53 -0.88
N ARG A 70 3.28 5.52 -0.99
CA ARG A 70 4.70 5.23 -1.20
C ARG A 70 5.30 4.42 -0.07
N ALA A 71 5.03 4.82 1.18
CA ALA A 71 5.52 4.11 2.35
C ALA A 71 4.91 2.71 2.44
N ILE A 72 3.60 2.60 2.19
CA ILE A 72 2.88 1.33 2.21
C ILE A 72 3.41 0.38 1.12
N GLY A 73 3.49 0.83 -0.13
CA GLY A 73 3.99 0.02 -1.25
C GLY A 73 5.41 -0.45 -1.03
N PHE A 74 6.29 0.43 -0.53
CA PHE A 74 7.65 0.04 -0.16
C PHE A 74 7.68 -0.99 0.96
N CYS A 75 6.87 -0.80 2.02
CA CYS A 75 6.77 -1.73 3.13
C CYS A 75 6.34 -3.13 2.66
N LEU A 76 5.28 -3.21 1.85
CA LEU A 76 4.78 -4.49 1.33
C LEU A 76 5.82 -5.24 0.48
N ILE A 77 6.63 -4.52 -0.31
CA ILE A 77 7.67 -5.15 -1.16
C ILE A 77 8.90 -5.56 -0.35
N ALA A 78 9.29 -4.76 0.64
CA ALA A 78 10.52 -4.97 1.40
C ALA A 78 10.35 -5.91 2.61
N SER A 79 9.10 -6.13 3.05
CA SER A 79 8.77 -6.98 4.19
C SER A 79 8.88 -8.46 3.84
N GLU A 80 9.43 -9.25 4.75
CA GLU A 80 9.34 -10.72 4.70
C GLU A 80 8.04 -11.25 5.34
N ALA A 81 7.28 -10.38 6.03
CA ALA A 81 6.07 -10.76 6.75
C ALA A 81 4.81 -10.67 5.88
N PHE A 82 4.83 -9.89 4.80
CA PHE A 82 3.72 -9.79 3.86
C PHE A 82 3.99 -10.65 2.62
N GLU A 83 3.07 -11.58 2.34
CA GLU A 83 3.19 -12.50 1.21
C GLU A 83 1.97 -12.44 0.30
N TRP A 84 2.16 -12.77 -0.98
CA TRP A 84 1.07 -12.98 -1.93
C TRP A 84 1.49 -14.02 -2.98
N ASP A 85 0.52 -14.76 -3.50
CA ASP A 85 0.76 -15.78 -4.52
C ASP A 85 0.85 -15.14 -5.92
N ALA A 86 2.07 -14.80 -6.34
CA ALA A 86 2.35 -14.17 -7.62
C ALA A 86 2.00 -15.02 -8.86
N ASP A 87 1.74 -16.33 -8.70
CA ASP A 87 1.29 -17.20 -9.80
C ASP A 87 -0.23 -17.12 -10.03
N THR A 88 -0.94 -16.36 -9.19
CA THR A 88 -2.38 -16.11 -9.33
C THR A 88 -2.66 -14.72 -9.90
N THR A 89 -3.81 -14.56 -10.54
CA THR A 89 -4.28 -13.25 -11.02
C THR A 89 -4.52 -12.25 -9.88
N ASP A 90 -4.77 -12.70 -8.65
CA ASP A 90 -4.90 -11.82 -7.49
C ASP A 90 -3.54 -11.31 -7.03
N GLY A 91 -2.57 -12.21 -6.84
CA GLY A 91 -1.22 -11.83 -6.43
C GLY A 91 -0.43 -11.06 -7.50
N GLU A 92 -0.68 -11.30 -8.80
CA GLU A 92 -0.12 -10.49 -9.88
C GLU A 92 -0.57 -9.02 -9.74
N ARG A 93 -1.85 -8.77 -9.42
CA ARG A 93 -2.38 -7.41 -9.20
C ARG A 93 -1.79 -6.77 -7.95
N VAL A 94 -1.62 -7.54 -6.88
CA VAL A 94 -0.95 -7.07 -5.65
C VAL A 94 0.47 -6.63 -5.99
N ALA A 95 1.25 -7.49 -6.65
CA ALA A 95 2.62 -7.21 -7.03
C ALA A 95 2.73 -5.94 -7.89
N GLU A 96 1.89 -5.83 -8.93
CA GLU A 96 1.92 -4.70 -9.85
C GLU A 96 1.58 -3.38 -9.15
N VAL A 97 0.51 -3.35 -8.36
CA VAL A 97 0.08 -2.14 -7.65
C VAL A 97 1.08 -1.72 -6.58
N CYS A 98 1.65 -2.67 -5.83
CA CYS A 98 2.71 -2.35 -4.87
C CYS A 98 3.92 -1.70 -5.55
N ASN A 99 4.34 -2.21 -6.73
CA ASN A 99 5.44 -1.62 -7.50
C ASN A 99 5.11 -0.20 -7.98
N HIS A 100 3.88 0.01 -8.48
CA HIS A 100 3.41 1.34 -8.86
C HIS A 100 3.50 2.33 -7.71
N TRP A 101 3.08 1.91 -6.51
CA TRP A 101 3.07 2.77 -5.32
C TRP A 101 4.46 3.04 -4.76
N SER A 102 5.36 2.04 -4.74
CA SER A 102 6.70 2.20 -4.16
C SER A 102 7.62 3.10 -5.00
N SER A 103 7.30 3.29 -6.28
CA SER A 103 8.13 4.05 -7.22
C SER A 103 7.29 4.91 -8.17
N PRO A 104 6.54 5.89 -7.63
CA PRO A 104 5.59 6.68 -8.40
C PRO A 104 6.26 7.58 -9.46
N GLU A 105 7.54 7.87 -9.30
CA GLU A 105 8.33 8.61 -10.30
C GLU A 105 8.62 7.79 -11.56
N VAL A 106 8.60 6.46 -11.43
CA VAL A 106 8.85 5.52 -12.54
C VAL A 106 7.53 5.08 -13.18
N HIS A 107 6.50 4.87 -12.36
CA HIS A 107 5.24 4.31 -12.79
C HIS A 107 4.17 5.38 -13.01
N PHE A 108 3.43 5.74 -11.97
CA PHE A 108 2.36 6.74 -12.05
C PHE A 108 2.33 7.62 -10.79
N PRO A 109 2.05 8.93 -10.92
CA PRO A 109 1.90 9.82 -9.78
C PRO A 109 0.82 9.35 -8.80
N LEU A 110 1.03 9.55 -7.50
CA LEU A 110 0.09 9.20 -6.43
C LEU A 110 -1.05 10.23 -6.33
N THR A 111 -1.94 10.24 -7.30
CA THR A 111 -3.11 11.15 -7.34
C THR A 111 -4.39 10.40 -7.02
N LEU A 112 -5.42 11.11 -6.55
CA LEU A 112 -6.76 10.52 -6.32
C LEU A 112 -7.33 9.87 -7.59
N GLU A 113 -7.05 10.43 -8.77
CA GLU A 113 -7.47 9.85 -10.06
C GLU A 113 -6.83 8.46 -10.27
N ASN A 114 -5.51 8.36 -10.05
CA ASN A 114 -4.83 7.07 -10.19
C ASN A 114 -5.24 6.08 -9.10
N VAL A 115 -5.57 6.55 -7.89
CA VAL A 115 -6.16 5.71 -6.82
C VAL A 115 -7.49 5.09 -7.24
N GLN A 116 -8.35 5.83 -7.95
CA GLN A 116 -9.60 5.26 -8.48
C GLN A 116 -9.32 4.17 -9.52
N LYS A 117 -8.31 4.37 -10.37
CA LYS A 117 -7.91 3.39 -11.40
C LYS A 117 -7.29 2.15 -10.80
N TRP A 118 -6.39 2.29 -9.82
CA TRP A 118 -5.82 1.17 -9.07
C TRP A 118 -6.93 0.40 -8.35
N LYS A 119 -7.88 1.09 -7.70
CA LYS A 119 -9.01 0.43 -7.06
C LYS A 119 -9.81 -0.42 -8.05
N LEU A 120 -10.18 0.15 -9.20
CA LEU A 120 -10.90 -0.58 -10.25
C LEU A 120 -10.12 -1.82 -10.71
N TYR A 121 -8.81 -1.67 -10.92
CA TYR A 121 -7.95 -2.76 -11.33
C TYR A 121 -7.88 -3.87 -10.28
N LEU A 122 -7.72 -3.52 -9.00
CA LEU A 122 -7.70 -4.46 -7.89
C LEU A 122 -9.02 -5.23 -7.77
N GLU A 123 -10.16 -4.55 -7.89
CA GLU A 123 -11.50 -5.15 -7.76
C GLU A 123 -11.91 -6.00 -8.96
N THR A 124 -11.51 -5.62 -10.17
CA THR A 124 -12.08 -6.18 -11.41
C THR A 124 -11.06 -6.81 -12.36
N GLY A 125 -9.79 -6.45 -12.22
CA GLY A 125 -8.73 -6.79 -13.18
C GLY A 125 -8.72 -5.94 -14.45
N VAL A 126 -9.59 -4.95 -14.57
CA VAL A 126 -9.62 -4.04 -15.73
C VAL A 126 -8.58 -2.95 -15.52
N ASP A 127 -7.48 -3.01 -16.27
CA ASP A 127 -6.44 -1.98 -16.29
C ASP A 127 -6.86 -0.80 -17.18
N VAL A 128 -6.94 0.38 -16.57
CA VAL A 128 -7.25 1.66 -17.23
C VAL A 128 -6.18 2.73 -16.94
N LEU A 129 -5.01 2.33 -16.44
CA LEU A 129 -3.88 3.22 -16.20
C LEU A 129 -3.12 3.56 -17.49
N ARG A 130 -3.42 2.85 -18.60
CA ARG A 130 -2.78 2.97 -19.91
C ARG A 130 -3.61 3.73 -20.93
#